data_AF-A0A970EKS7-F1
#
_entry.id   AF-A0A970EKS7-F1
#
_cell.length_a   1.000
_cell.length_b   1.000
_cell.length_c   1.000
_cell.angle_alpha   90.00
_cell.angle_beta   90.00
_cell.angle_gamma   90.00
#
_symmetry.space_group_name_H-M   'P 1'
#
loop_
_entity.id
_entity.type
_entity.pdbx_description
1 polymer ?
#
loop_
_entity_poly.entity_id
_entity_poly.type
_entity_poly.pdbx_seq_one_letter_code
_entity_poly.pdbx_strand_id
1 'polypeptide(L)' 'MDIKQAEEIMNSPDKVEVQYEDVPVWIDSLQGNMANITVIGTNKKMSVPVEQLEYTGRPVDSENIYGLQ' A
#
# COMPACT_ATOMS: atom_id res chain seq x y z
N MET A 1 8.68 -5.36 0.76
CA MET A 1 8.17 -5.87 2.06
C MET A 1 8.00 -7.38 1.94
N ASP A 2 7.65 -8.08 3.02
CA ASP A 2 7.31 -9.51 2.94
C ASP A 2 5.79 -9.78 3.06
N ILE A 3 5.38 -11.01 2.77
CA ILE A 3 3.97 -11.42 2.77
C ILE A 3 3.32 -11.28 4.15
N LYS A 4 4.07 -11.52 5.23
CA LYS A 4 3.55 -11.45 6.59
C LYS A 4 3.28 -10.00 6.98
N GLN A 5 4.20 -9.10 6.65
CA GLN A 5 3.99 -7.66 6.84
C GLN A 5 2.79 -7.16 6.03
N ALA A 6 2.64 -7.61 4.78
CA ALA A 6 1.49 -7.24 3.96
C ALA A 6 0.16 -7.72 4.57
N GLU A 7 0.13 -8.94 5.12
CA GLU A 7 -1.03 -9.48 5.85
C GLU A 7 -1.33 -8.70 7.13
N GLU A 8 -0.30 -8.32 7.89
CA GLU A 8 -0.45 -7.50 9.10
C GLU A 8 -1.02 -6.12 8.78
N ILE A 9 -0.52 -5.46 7.72
CA ILE A 9 -1.02 -4.16 7.26
C ILE A 9 -2.47 -4.25 6.80
N MET A 10 -2.83 -5.30 6.06
CA MET A 10 -4.20 -5.50 5.56
C MET A 10 -5.20 -5.75 6.71
N ASN A 11 -4.76 -6.42 7.78
CA ASN A 11 -5.59 -6.70 8.97
C ASN A 11 -5.49 -5.60 10.05
N SER A 12 -4.61 -4.63 9.88
CA SER A 12 -4.43 -3.53 10.82
C SER A 12 -5.69 -2.66 10.85
N PRO A 13 -6.19 -2.27 12.05
CA PRO A 13 -7.27 -1.30 12.16
C PRO A 13 -6.84 0.09 11.67
N ASP A 14 -5.54 0.38 11.74
CA ASP A 14 -4.95 1.63 11.27
C ASP A 14 -4.52 1.50 9.81
N LYS A 15 -4.87 2.51 9.00
CA LYS A 15 -4.45 2.60 7.59
C LYS A 15 -2.96 2.96 7.53
N VAL A 16 -2.13 1.98 7.18
CA VAL A 16 -0.70 2.21 7.02
C VAL A 16 -0.33 2.48 5.57
N GLU A 17 0.61 3.38 5.36
CA GLU A 17 1.05 3.78 4.02
C GLU A 17 1.94 2.69 3.42
N VAL A 18 1.53 2.24 2.23
CA VAL A 18 2.30 1.32 1.39
C VAL A 18 2.61 2.02 0.09
N GLN A 19 3.81 1.81 -0.44
CA GLN A 19 4.23 2.39 -1.71
C GLN A 19 4.61 1.31 -2.72
N TYR A 20 4.40 1.62 -3.99
CA TYR A 20 4.86 0.86 -5.14
C TYR A 20 5.56 1.83 -6.08
N GLU A 21 6.87 1.65 -6.32
CA GLU A 21 7.67 2.56 -7.17
C GLU A 21 7.52 4.04 -6.76
N ASP A 22 7.69 4.35 -5.48
CA ASP A 22 7.50 5.69 -4.87
C ASP A 22 6.06 6.26 -4.97
N VAL A 23 5.10 5.47 -5.43
CA VAL A 23 3.69 5.88 -5.52
C VAL A 23 2.91 5.28 -4.36
N PRO A 24 2.11 6.06 -3.61
CA PRO A 24 1.30 5.54 -2.51
C PRO A 24 0.13 4.69 -3.03
N VAL A 25 -0.06 3.52 -2.41
CA VAL A 25 -1.04 2.50 -2.81
C VAL A 25 -1.76 1.89 -1.60
N TRP A 26 -2.98 1.43 -1.82
CA TRP A 26 -3.70 0.56 -0.89
C TRP A 26 -3.55 -0.89 -1.29
N ILE A 27 -3.33 -1.79 -0.33
CA ILE A 27 -3.42 -3.24 -0.54
C ILE A 27 -4.89 -3.65 -0.41
N ASP A 28 -5.51 -4.09 -1.50
CA ASP A 28 -6.90 -4.54 -1.51
C ASP A 28 -7.05 -6.02 -1.13
N SER A 29 -6.12 -6.86 -1.61
CA SER A 29 -6.09 -8.30 -1.31
C SER A 29 -4.71 -8.91 -1.64
N LEU A 30 -4.42 -10.05 -1.01
CA LEU A 30 -3.24 -10.86 -1.27
C LEU A 30 -3.62 -12.19 -1.91
N GLN A 31 -2.83 -12.63 -2.90
CA GLN A 31 -2.98 -13.91 -3.60
C GLN A 31 -1.60 -14.56 -3.74
N GLY A 32 -1.23 -15.43 -2.80
CA GLY A 32 0.09 -16.06 -2.79
C GLY A 32 1.18 -15.02 -2.55
N ASN A 33 2.06 -14.80 -3.53
CA ASN A 33 3.12 -13.78 -3.48
C ASN A 33 2.75 -12.47 -4.21
N MET A 34 1.51 -12.34 -4.66
CA MET A 34 1.00 -11.17 -5.39
C MET A 34 0.05 -10.38 -4.49
N ALA A 35 0.11 -9.06 -4.61
CA ALA A 35 -0.83 -8.12 -4.00
C ALA A 35 -1.64 -7.42 -5.08
N ASN A 36 -2.96 -7.42 -4.93
CA ASN A 36 -3.81 -6.51 -5.67
C ASN A 36 -3.82 -5.17 -4.94
N ILE A 37 -3.42 -4.13 -5.64
CA ILE A 37 -3.28 -2.79 -5.11
C ILE A 37 -4.15 -1.79 -5.87
N THR A 38 -4.57 -0.74 -5.18
CA THR A 38 -5.20 0.45 -5.76
C THR A 38 -4.29 1.66 -5.52
N VAL A 39 -3.93 2.37 -6.59
CA VAL A 39 -3.09 3.58 -6.48
C VAL A 39 -3.90 4.72 -5.88
N ILE A 40 -3.42 5.31 -4.77
CA ILE A 40 -4.11 6.38 -4.04
C ILE A 40 -4.29 7.60 -4.93
N GLY A 41 -5.45 8.26 -4.82
CA GLY A 41 -5.82 9.39 -5.68
C GLY A 41 -6.24 9.01 -7.09
N THR A 42 -6.23 7.72 -7.42
CA THR A 42 -6.71 7.19 -8.71
C THR A 42 -7.64 5.99 -8.50
N ASN A 43 -8.30 5.54 -9.57
CA ASN A 43 -9.03 4.27 -9.59
C ASN A 43 -8.22 3.15 -10.27
N LYS A 44 -6.90 3.33 -10.42
CA LYS A 44 -6.04 2.36 -11.09
C LYS A 44 -5.78 1.20 -10.14
N LYS A 45 -6.16 0.00 -10.58
CA LYS A 45 -5.89 -1.26 -9.90
C LYS A 45 -4.84 -2.06 -10.64
N MET A 46 -3.95 -2.70 -9.91
CA MET A 46 -2.91 -3.55 -10.49
C MET A 46 -2.53 -4.67 -9.53
N SER A 47 -1.98 -5.75 -10.09
CA SER A 47 -1.46 -6.88 -9.32
C SER A 47 0.05 -6.87 -9.42
N VAL A 48 0.72 -6.76 -8.28
CA VAL A 48 2.18 -6.64 -8.21
C VAL A 48 2.75 -7.66 -7.23
N PRO A 49 3.99 -8.14 -7.43
CA PRO A 49 4.68 -8.94 -6.42
C PRO A 49 4.80 -8.18 -5.10
N VAL A 50 4.50 -8.84 -3.98
CA VAL A 50 4.56 -8.23 -2.63
C VAL A 50 5.96 -7.71 -2.29
N GLU A 51 6.99 -8.36 -2.83
CA GLU A 51 8.39 -7.95 -2.67
C GLU A 51 8.67 -6.55 -3.24
N GLN A 52 7.89 -6.10 -4.22
CA GLN A 52 8.01 -4.76 -4.83
C GLN A 52 7.29 -3.66 -4.04
N LEU A 53 6.49 -4.03 -3.04
CA LEU A 53 5.82 -3.06 -2.18
C LEU A 53 6.75 -2.63 -1.05
N GLU A 54 6.79 -1.33 -0.76
CA GLU A 54 7.57 -0.78 0.32
C GLU A 54 6.67 -0.29 1.45
N TYR A 55 7.00 -0.70 2.67
CA TYR A 55 6.37 -0.19 3.88
C TYR A 55 7.15 1.03 4.34
N THR A 56 6.52 2.20 4.36
CA THR A 56 7.20 3.42 4.79
C THR A 56 7.09 3.69 6.28
N GLY A 57 6.19 2.98 6.99
CA GLY A 57 5.93 3.19 8.41
C GLY A 57 5.31 4.54 8.74
N ARG A 58 4.90 5.31 7.72
CA ARG A 58 4.21 6.58 7.92
C ARG A 58 2.72 6.31 8.11
N PRO A 59 2.08 6.92 9.13
CA PRO A 59 0.63 6.89 9.23
C PRO A 59 0.05 7.61 8.00
N VAL A 60 -0.94 7.01 7.33
CA VAL A 60 -1.64 7.72 6.26
C VAL A 60 -2.51 8.79 6.89
N ASP A 61 -1.98 10.00 6.92
CA ASP A 61 -2.79 11.17 7.23
C ASP A 61 -3.44 11.67 5.94
N SER A 62 -4.78 11.79 5.95
CA SER A 62 -5.55 12.38 4.87
C SER A 62 -5.15 13.83 4.55
N GLU A 63 -4.42 14.51 5.44
CA GLU A 63 -3.85 15.84 5.19
C GLU A 63 -2.47 15.80 4.51
N ASN A 64 -1.78 14.65 4.49
CA ASN A 64 -0.43 14.50 3.94
C ASN A 64 -0.35 13.70 2.63
N ILE A 65 -1.49 13.25 2.07
CA ILE A 65 -1.53 12.49 0.81
C ILE A 65 -1.07 13.28 -0.41
N TYR A 66 -0.96 14.62 -0.31
CA TYR A 66 -0.34 15.45 -1.32
C TYR A 66 0.28 16.69 -0.68
N GLY A 67 1.61 16.75 -0.63
CA GLY A 67 2.34 18.00 -0.43
C GLY A 67 2.20 18.96 -1.62
N LEU A 68 0.97 19.29 -2.02
CA LEU A 68 0.70 20.46 -2.85
C LEU A 68 0.61 21.66 -1.91
N GLN A 69 1.78 22.22 -1.58
CA GLN A 69 1.88 23.61 -1.12
C GLN A 69 2.28 24.49 -2.32
#